data_AF-A0A950F0F2-F1
#
_entry.id   AF-A0A950F0F2-F1
#
_cell.length_a   1.000
_cell.length_b   1.000
_cell.length_c   1.000
_cell.angle_alpha   90.00
_cell.angle_beta   90.00
_cell.angle_gamma   90.00
#
_symmetry.space_group_name_H-M   'P 1'
#
loop_
_entity.id
_entity.type
_entity.pdbx_description
1 polymer ?
#
loop_
_entity_poly.entity_id
_entity_poly.type
_entity_poly.pdbx_seq_one_letter_code
_entity_poly.pdbx_strand_id
1 'polypeptide(L)' 'MAYVEPVAVGQPLPDMPLFLKPEFYVPAPLEDTYRTTWDDFFPAALKGLLETTG' A
#
# COMPACT_ATOMS: atom_id res chain seq x y z
N MET A 1 -16.36 10.82 -8.78
CA MET A 1 -15.64 11.47 -7.67
C MET A 1 -14.40 10.63 -7.40
N ALA A 2 -13.22 11.24 -7.26
CA ALA A 2 -11.99 10.56 -6.86
C ALA A 2 -11.44 11.23 -5.61
N TYR A 3 -10.91 10.45 -4.67
CA TYR A 3 -10.22 10.96 -3.48
C TYR A 3 -8.73 11.02 -3.79
N VAL A 4 -8.12 12.19 -3.62
CA VAL A 4 -6.68 12.39 -3.85
C VAL A 4 -6.12 13.17 -2.68
N GLU A 5 -5.15 12.56 -2.00
CA GLU A 5 -4.42 13.15 -0.88
C GLU A 5 -2.91 13.06 -1.17
N PRO A 6 -2.18 14.20 -1.24
CA PRO A 6 -0.74 14.17 -1.46
C PRO A 6 0.01 13.59 -0.26
N VAL A 7 0.96 12.69 -0.52
CA VAL A 7 1.83 12.10 0.51
C VAL A 7 3.28 12.35 0.14
N ALA A 8 4.10 12.76 1.11
CA ALA A 8 5.52 12.99 0.91
C ALA A 8 6.30 11.66 0.87
N VAL A 9 7.41 11.65 0.13
CA VAL A 9 8.30 10.47 0.08
C VAL A 9 8.82 10.15 1.49
N GLY A 10 8.81 8.86 1.84
CA GLY A 10 9.26 8.36 3.14
C GLY A 10 8.22 8.51 4.27
N GLN A 11 7.02 9.00 3.98
CA GLN A 11 5.90 8.97 4.90
C GLN A 11 5.06 7.70 4.70
N PRO A 12 4.46 7.15 5.78
CA PRO A 12 3.56 6.02 5.66
C PRO A 12 2.32 6.43 4.85
N LEU A 13 1.80 5.48 4.07
CA LEU A 13 0.55 5.67 3.34
C LEU A 13 -0.64 5.73 4.32
N PRO A 14 -1.52 6.76 4.23
CA PRO A 14 -2.70 6.84 5.07
C PRO A 14 -3.76 5.81 4.64
N ASP A 15 -4.70 5.57 5.54
CA ASP A 15 -5.93 4.85 5.21
C ASP A 15 -6.73 5.64 4.16
N MET A 16 -7.02 5.01 3.03
CA MET A 16 -7.75 5.66 1.93
C MET A 16 -9.12 5.00 1.70
N PRO A 17 -10.12 5.77 1.23
CA PRO A 17 -11.45 5.24 0.97
C PRO A 17 -11.45 4.29 -0.24
N LEU A 18 -11.80 3.03 0.01
CA LEU A 18 -12.15 2.07 -1.04
C LEU A 18 -13.64 2.20 -1.37
N PHE A 19 -13.94 2.78 -2.52
CA PHE A 19 -15.31 2.99 -2.98
C PHE A 19 -15.92 1.71 -3.52
N LEU A 20 -17.03 1.26 -2.93
CA LEU A 20 -17.75 0.06 -3.37
C LEU A 20 -19.00 0.42 -4.19
N LYS A 21 -19.62 1.57 -3.89
CA LYS A 21 -20.72 2.19 -4.64
C LYS A 21 -20.70 3.71 -4.36
N PRO A 22 -21.48 4.52 -5.11
CA PRO A 22 -21.66 5.93 -4.77
C PRO A 22 -22.01 6.13 -3.29
N GLU A 23 -21.36 7.11 -2.67
CA GLU A 23 -21.53 7.49 -1.24
C GLU A 23 -21.24 6.38 -0.20
N PHE A 24 -20.67 5.24 -0.60
CA PHE A 24 -20.34 4.14 0.32
C PHE A 24 -18.93 3.62 0.07
N TYR A 25 -18.10 3.78 1.08
CA TYR A 25 -16.70 3.42 1.08
C TYR A 25 -16.30 2.86 2.44
N VAL A 26 -15.19 2.14 2.46
CA VAL A 26 -14.54 1.67 3.68
C VAL A 26 -13.10 2.18 3.71
N PRO A 27 -12.55 2.53 4.89
CA PRO A 27 -11.14 2.83 5.01
C PRO A 27 -10.32 1.55 4.72
N ALA A 28 -9.36 1.65 3.82
CA ALA A 28 -8.43 0.58 3.49
C ALA A 28 -7.04 0.90 4.05
N PRO A 29 -6.45 0.05 4.91
CA PRO A 29 -5.15 0.29 5.51
C PRO A 29 -4.01 -0.04 4.54
N LEU A 30 -3.69 0.92 3.67
CA LEU A 30 -2.75 0.70 2.57
C LEU A 30 -1.35 0.36 3.06
N GLU A 31 -0.77 1.15 3.95
CA GLU A 31 0.57 0.92 4.48
C GLU A 31 0.71 -0.48 5.10
N ASP A 32 -0.20 -0.84 6.01
CA ASP A 32 -0.15 -2.11 6.72
C ASP A 32 -0.35 -3.31 5.77
N THR A 33 -1.25 -3.20 4.79
CA THR A 33 -1.45 -4.27 3.80
C THR A 33 -0.24 -4.46 2.88
N TYR A 34 0.38 -3.37 2.42
CA TYR A 34 1.62 -3.44 1.66
C TYR A 34 2.76 -4.04 2.50
N ARG A 35 2.91 -3.57 3.74
CA ARG A 35 3.95 -4.04 4.67
C ARG A 35 3.81 -5.52 4.97
N THR A 36 2.62 -5.96 5.36
CA THR A 36 2.35 -7.39 5.62
C THR A 36 2.64 -8.24 4.38
N THR A 37 2.17 -7.80 3.20
CA THR A 37 2.42 -8.51 1.95
C THR A 37 3.90 -8.60 1.66
N TRP A 38 4.62 -7.48 1.76
CA TRP A 38 6.04 -7.43 1.53
C TRP A 38 6.79 -8.28 2.55
N ASP A 39 6.65 -8.02 3.85
CA ASP A 39 7.44 -8.63 4.91
C ASP A 39 7.15 -10.12 5.09
N ASP A 40 5.86 -10.50 5.17
CA ASP A 40 5.45 -11.83 5.61
C ASP A 40 5.15 -12.80 4.45
N PHE A 41 4.67 -12.29 3.31
CA PHE A 41 4.14 -13.15 2.23
C PHE A 41 4.98 -13.13 0.95
N PHE A 42 5.71 -12.05 0.68
CA PHE A 42 6.41 -11.91 -0.59
C PHE A 42 7.63 -12.85 -0.65
N PRO A 43 7.79 -13.66 -1.72
CA PRO A 43 8.84 -14.67 -1.77
C PRO A 43 10.24 -14.11 -1.63
N ALA A 44 11.02 -14.64 -0.68
CA ALA A 44 12.39 -14.22 -0.42
C ALA A 44 13.29 -14.29 -1.66
N ALA A 45 13.11 -15.31 -2.50
CA ALA A 45 13.86 -15.45 -3.76
C ALA A 45 13.65 -14.27 -4.72
N LEU A 46 12.45 -13.65 -4.70
CA LEU A 46 12.15 -12.47 -5.51
C LEU A 46 12.65 -11.18 -4.84
N LYS A 47 12.58 -11.08 -3.50
CA LYS A 47 13.17 -9.92 -2.76
C LYS A 47 14.65 -9.76 -3.08
N GLY A 48 15.39 -10.87 -3.07
CA GLY A 48 16.82 -10.87 -3.32
C GLY A 48 17.20 -10.28 -4.69
N LEU A 49 16.34 -10.37 -5.71
CA LEU A 49 16.58 -9.78 -7.04
C LEU A 49 16.50 -8.23 -7.03
N LEU A 50 15.67 -7.68 -6.16
CA LEU A 50 15.48 -6.23 -6.03
C LEU A 50 16.61 -5.58 -5.22
N GLU A 51 17.16 -6.32 -4.26
CA GLU A 51 18.25 -5.88 -3.39
C GLU A 51 19.64 -6.01 -4.04
N THR A 52 19.79 -6.87 -5.06
CA THR A 52 21.08 -7.07 -5.77
C THR A 52 21.38 -6.03 -6.85
N THR A 53 20.45 -5.12 -7.15
CA THR A 53 20.65 -4.07 -8.17
C THR A 53 21.27 -2.79 -7.58
N GLY A 54 21.96 -2.89 -6.44
CA GLY A 54 22.71 -1.80 -5.78
C GLY A 54 24.18 -1.78 -6.14
#